data_AF-A0AAV8A6V0-F1
#
_entry.id   AF-A0AAV8A6V0-F1
#
_cell.length_a   1.000
_cell.length_b   1.000
_cell.length_c   1.000
_cell.angle_alpha   90.00
_cell.angle_beta   90.00
_cell.angle_gamma   90.00
#
_symmetry.space_group_name_H-M   'P 1'
#
loop_
_entity.id
_entity.type
_entity.pdbx_description
1 polymer ?
#
loop_
_entity_poly.entity_id
_entity_poly.type
_entity_poly.pdbx_seq_one_letter_code
_entity_poly.pdbx_strand_id
1 'polypeptide(L)'
;MTFVYQRDIEIHFNNAFDLYMISKQFHTFDLDKLSVKWIKQNIRQKNALRFLNKPIVLNLPHLISMLIDYVSKNTNRIFSSRGCLNKLSNETIIEIIKNPFIKVSQFTLLFRLIERGKYLCDRSKKKVNPINIRNNISKFLPLINFKIIPLNKILEIKKNFHFLSEELDLFEKKIQNKVDKQKKIKIEKQKVENKNERANINFPSNFANPLSSDHFSSNLKKEKPENKNKANNNQEKEDENKRERKQKKEKETETKTETDREREKENDNKKEKEKKTIKPDKYSYSGEVSTSSGSNFEIKVFSKKSQNSESSDFLVYNSESENEPDKTQLIIEKEKGKGKGKN
;
A
#
# COMPACT_ATOMS: atom_id res chain seq x y z
N MET A 1 30.79 20.23 -12.45
CA MET A 1 31.68 21.36 -12.80
C MET A 1 31.28 22.00 -14.13
N THR A 2 31.29 21.28 -15.26
CA THR A 2 30.93 21.83 -16.59
C THR A 2 29.63 22.63 -16.61
N PHE A 3 28.54 22.09 -16.05
CA PHE A 3 27.25 22.80 -15.98
C PHE A 3 27.30 24.13 -15.19
N VAL A 4 28.13 24.23 -14.15
CA VAL A 4 28.23 25.45 -13.33
C VAL A 4 28.87 26.58 -14.14
N TYR A 5 29.89 26.26 -14.94
CA TYR A 5 30.65 27.23 -15.73
C TYR A 5 30.02 27.52 -17.09
N GLN A 6 29.48 26.51 -17.77
CA GLN A 6 29.02 26.61 -19.15
C GLN A 6 27.50 26.57 -19.30
N ARG A 7 26.76 26.25 -18.22
CA ARG A 7 25.30 26.04 -18.23
C ARG A 7 24.83 25.00 -19.25
N ASP A 8 25.74 24.18 -19.73
CA ASP A 8 25.47 23.13 -20.71
C ASP A 8 25.76 21.75 -20.11
N ILE A 9 24.82 20.84 -20.33
CA ILE A 9 24.95 19.43 -19.96
C ILE A 9 23.95 18.58 -20.75
N GLU A 10 24.44 17.51 -21.35
CA GLU A 10 23.57 16.54 -22.01
C GLU A 10 22.90 15.63 -20.96
N ILE A 11 21.57 15.64 -20.95
CA ILE A 11 20.77 14.78 -20.07
C ILE A 11 20.21 13.62 -20.88
N HIS A 12 20.46 12.40 -20.41
CA HIS A 12 19.98 11.15 -20.98
C HIS A 12 19.54 10.16 -19.90
N PHE A 13 18.94 9.03 -20.28
CA PHE A 13 18.32 8.09 -19.33
C PHE A 13 19.27 7.61 -18.21
N ASN A 14 20.53 7.35 -18.55
CA ASN A 14 21.50 6.81 -17.59
C ASN A 14 21.95 7.83 -16.54
N ASN A 15 22.07 9.12 -16.90
CA ASN A 15 22.61 10.16 -16.03
C ASN A 15 21.53 11.06 -15.40
N ALA A 16 20.29 11.11 -15.93
CA ALA A 16 19.26 12.06 -15.47
C ALA A 16 18.99 12.01 -13.96
N PHE A 17 18.97 10.81 -13.37
CA PHE A 17 18.78 10.65 -11.93
C PHE A 17 20.02 11.03 -11.12
N ASP A 18 21.21 10.77 -11.65
CA ASP A 18 22.46 11.10 -10.97
C ASP A 18 22.69 12.61 -11.02
N LEU A 19 22.38 13.26 -12.15
CA LEU A 19 22.35 14.71 -12.29
C LEU A 19 21.33 15.36 -11.36
N TYR A 20 20.13 14.77 -11.22
CA TYR A 20 19.17 15.21 -10.21
C TYR A 20 19.77 15.12 -8.79
N MET A 21 20.43 14.02 -8.44
CA MET A 21 21.06 13.87 -7.11
C MET A 21 22.17 14.88 -6.87
N ILE A 22 23.06 15.04 -7.85
CA ILE A 22 24.14 16.04 -7.82
C ILE A 22 23.53 17.45 -7.67
N SER A 23 22.46 17.77 -8.39
CA SER A 23 21.80 19.06 -8.27
C SER A 23 21.24 19.33 -6.87
N LYS A 24 20.76 18.30 -6.17
CA LYS A 24 20.32 18.42 -4.77
C LYS A 24 21.49 18.60 -3.82
N GLN A 25 22.57 17.85 -4.02
CA GLN A 25 23.77 17.92 -3.18
C GLN A 25 24.48 19.27 -3.29
N PHE A 26 24.57 19.83 -4.49
CA PHE A 26 25.24 21.11 -4.76
C PHE A 26 24.27 22.29 -4.88
N HIS A 27 23.00 22.10 -4.45
CA HIS A 27 21.95 23.12 -4.46
C HIS A 27 21.79 23.87 -5.81
N THR A 28 22.00 23.16 -6.92
CA THR A 28 21.98 23.72 -8.28
C THR A 28 20.56 23.65 -8.86
N PHE A 29 19.73 24.63 -8.52
CA PHE A 29 18.28 24.63 -8.84
C PHE A 29 17.96 24.52 -10.34
N ASP A 30 18.78 25.10 -11.21
CA ASP A 30 18.56 25.01 -12.66
C ASP A 30 18.78 23.58 -13.17
N LEU A 31 19.80 22.88 -12.66
CA LEU A 31 20.08 21.49 -13.02
C LEU A 31 18.99 20.55 -12.51
N ASP A 32 18.47 20.82 -11.31
CA ASP A 32 17.33 20.10 -10.73
C ASP A 32 16.10 20.21 -11.65
N LYS A 33 15.72 21.44 -12.01
CA LYS A 33 14.62 21.72 -12.94
C LYS A 33 14.83 21.05 -14.30
N LEU A 34 16.02 21.14 -14.87
CA LEU A 34 16.34 20.51 -16.16
C LEU A 34 16.22 19.00 -16.09
N SER A 35 16.75 18.38 -15.03
CA SER A 35 16.68 16.93 -14.81
C SER A 35 15.23 16.46 -14.66
N VAL A 36 14.44 17.14 -13.83
CA VAL A 36 13.00 16.83 -13.64
C VAL A 36 12.21 17.04 -14.94
N LYS A 37 12.46 18.14 -15.65
CA LYS A 37 11.81 18.44 -16.94
C LYS A 37 12.12 17.36 -17.96
N TRP A 38 13.38 16.95 -18.07
CA TRP A 38 13.79 15.89 -18.97
C TRP A 38 13.11 14.57 -18.64
N ILE A 39 13.07 14.19 -17.35
CA ILE A 39 12.36 12.99 -16.88
C ILE A 39 10.88 13.06 -17.30
N LYS A 40 10.18 14.17 -17.00
CA LYS A 40 8.77 14.37 -17.37
C LYS A 40 8.51 14.20 -18.87
N GLN A 41 9.38 14.75 -19.72
CA GLN A 41 9.25 14.68 -21.17
C GLN A 41 9.54 13.29 -21.75
N ASN A 42 10.33 12.47 -21.05
CA ASN A 42 10.80 11.17 -21.55
C ASN A 42 10.12 9.95 -20.92
N ILE A 43 9.26 10.14 -19.91
CA ILE A 43 8.41 9.07 -19.39
C ILE A 43 7.37 8.68 -20.44
N ARG A 44 7.34 7.39 -20.75
CA ARG A 44 6.41 6.73 -21.67
C ARG A 44 5.87 5.47 -21.01
N GLN A 45 4.72 4.98 -21.48
CA GLN A 45 4.11 3.74 -20.98
C GLN A 45 5.08 2.54 -20.98
N LYS A 46 5.96 2.46 -22.00
CA LYS A 46 6.96 1.37 -22.13
C LYS A 46 8.10 1.40 -21.11
N ASN A 47 8.43 2.57 -20.57
CA ASN A 47 9.61 2.77 -19.71
C ASN A 47 9.25 3.28 -18.31
N ALA A 48 7.98 3.61 -18.04
CA ALA A 48 7.54 4.22 -16.78
C ALA A 48 7.97 3.44 -15.54
N LEU A 49 7.79 2.10 -15.52
CA LEU A 49 8.23 1.29 -14.38
C LEU A 49 9.75 1.28 -14.22
N ARG A 50 10.51 1.30 -15.33
CA ARG A 50 11.97 1.38 -15.30
C ARG A 50 12.44 2.74 -14.77
N PHE A 51 11.74 3.82 -15.13
CA PHE A 51 11.97 5.15 -14.56
C PHE A 51 11.65 5.18 -13.06
N LEU A 52 10.63 4.45 -12.60
CA LEU A 52 10.25 4.36 -11.19
C LEU A 52 11.27 3.59 -10.34
N ASN A 53 12.00 2.63 -10.94
CA ASN A 53 12.94 1.78 -10.22
C ASN A 53 14.07 2.54 -9.53
N LYS A 54 14.72 3.48 -10.23
CA LYS A 54 15.90 4.20 -9.69
C LYS A 54 15.52 5.15 -8.54
N PRO A 55 14.45 5.97 -8.63
CA PRO A 55 13.96 6.80 -7.52
C PRO A 55 13.56 6.03 -6.27
N ILE A 56 12.95 4.85 -6.40
CA ILE A 56 12.62 4.01 -5.24
C ILE A 56 13.89 3.52 -4.55
N VAL A 57 14.84 2.99 -5.31
CA VAL A 57 16.12 2.50 -4.76
C VAL A 57 16.93 3.62 -4.09
N LEU A 58 16.86 4.84 -4.65
CA LEU A 58 17.56 6.02 -4.12
C LEU A 58 16.74 6.83 -3.10
N ASN A 59 15.54 6.37 -2.72
CA ASN A 59 14.64 7.06 -1.78
C ASN A 59 14.37 8.54 -2.14
N LEU A 60 13.92 8.80 -3.38
CA LEU A 60 13.66 10.16 -3.91
C LEU A 60 12.16 10.47 -3.93
N PRO A 61 11.54 10.89 -2.81
CA PRO A 61 10.09 10.94 -2.65
C PRO A 61 9.39 11.83 -3.68
N HIS A 62 10.01 12.96 -4.05
CA HIS A 62 9.44 13.87 -5.06
C HIS A 62 9.32 13.22 -6.44
N LEU A 63 10.37 12.52 -6.89
CA LEU A 63 10.36 11.80 -8.17
C LEU A 63 9.47 10.56 -8.11
N ILE A 64 9.47 9.84 -6.98
CA ILE A 64 8.59 8.69 -6.75
C ILE A 64 7.13 9.11 -6.92
N SER A 65 6.70 10.17 -6.22
CA SER A 65 5.33 10.69 -6.30
C SER A 65 4.92 11.03 -7.74
N MET A 66 5.74 11.82 -8.44
CA MET A 66 5.52 12.19 -9.83
C MET A 66 5.42 10.97 -10.78
N LEU A 67 6.26 9.97 -10.58
CA LEU A 67 6.27 8.76 -11.41
C LEU A 67 5.10 7.83 -11.10
N ILE A 68 4.72 7.71 -9.82
CA ILE A 68 3.53 6.96 -9.39
C ILE A 68 2.27 7.61 -9.96
N ASP A 69 2.18 8.93 -10.00
CA ASP A 69 1.08 9.66 -10.63
C ASP A 69 0.96 9.37 -12.13
N TYR A 70 2.08 9.25 -12.84
CA TYR A 70 2.07 8.86 -14.24
C TYR A 70 1.64 7.39 -14.40
N VAL A 71 2.19 6.50 -13.57
CA VAL A 71 1.91 5.06 -13.61
C VAL A 71 0.44 4.79 -13.30
N SER A 72 -0.11 5.43 -12.26
CA SER A 72 -1.51 5.26 -11.85
C SER A 72 -2.48 5.59 -12.98
N LYS A 73 -2.27 6.72 -13.67
CA LYS A 73 -3.06 7.15 -14.85
C LYS A 73 -2.94 6.21 -16.05
N ASN A 74 -1.85 5.45 -16.16
CA ASN A 74 -1.56 4.59 -17.31
C ASN A 74 -1.51 3.10 -16.97
N THR A 75 -1.98 2.70 -15.78
CA THR A 75 -1.78 1.36 -15.19
C THR A 75 -2.08 0.24 -16.18
N ASN A 76 -3.28 0.25 -16.78
CA ASN A 76 -3.71 -0.81 -17.70
C ASN A 76 -2.75 -0.98 -18.89
N ARG A 77 -2.29 0.13 -19.49
CA ARG A 77 -1.39 0.07 -20.66
C ARG A 77 0.01 -0.41 -20.27
N ILE A 78 0.52 0.05 -19.14
CA ILE A 78 1.84 -0.32 -18.62
C ILE A 78 1.88 -1.82 -18.30
N PHE A 79 0.87 -2.34 -17.60
CA PHE A 79 0.80 -3.75 -17.21
C PHE A 79 0.31 -4.67 -18.33
N SER A 80 -0.22 -4.15 -19.43
CA SER A 80 -0.49 -4.92 -20.65
C SER A 80 0.77 -5.24 -21.46
N SER A 81 1.87 -4.51 -21.24
CA SER A 81 3.15 -4.80 -21.89
C SER A 81 3.80 -6.07 -21.34
N ARG A 82 4.30 -6.94 -22.23
CA ARG A 82 5.01 -8.16 -21.86
C ARG A 82 6.35 -7.82 -21.21
N GLY A 83 6.67 -8.51 -20.10
CA GLY A 83 7.95 -8.32 -19.41
C GLY A 83 8.12 -6.96 -18.73
N CYS A 84 7.04 -6.23 -18.48
CA CYS A 84 7.07 -4.92 -17.82
C CYS A 84 7.75 -4.95 -16.43
N LEU A 85 7.72 -6.10 -15.74
CA LEU A 85 8.37 -6.29 -14.44
C LEU A 85 9.79 -6.87 -14.50
N ASN A 86 10.29 -7.31 -15.67
CA ASN A 86 11.50 -8.13 -15.78
C ASN A 86 12.79 -7.43 -15.33
N LYS A 87 12.87 -6.11 -15.52
CA LYS A 87 14.06 -5.30 -15.22
C LYS A 87 13.96 -4.52 -13.90
N LEU A 88 12.93 -4.77 -13.10
CA LEU A 88 12.70 -4.08 -11.83
C LEU A 88 13.38 -4.81 -10.67
N SER A 89 13.76 -4.05 -9.65
CA SER A 89 14.17 -4.56 -8.36
C SER A 89 12.96 -5.12 -7.59
N ASN A 90 13.22 -5.95 -6.58
CA ASN A 90 12.13 -6.54 -5.81
C ASN A 90 11.42 -5.48 -4.95
N GLU A 91 12.19 -4.51 -4.44
CA GLU A 91 11.73 -3.38 -3.63
C GLU A 91 10.75 -2.52 -4.45
N THR A 92 11.12 -2.23 -5.71
CA THR A 92 10.27 -1.49 -6.64
C THR A 92 8.95 -2.22 -6.90
N ILE A 93 8.99 -3.53 -7.10
CA ILE A 93 7.77 -4.32 -7.32
C ILE A 93 6.90 -4.34 -6.07
N ILE A 94 7.48 -4.51 -4.88
CA ILE A 94 6.74 -4.48 -3.61
C ILE A 94 6.04 -3.13 -3.44
N GLU A 95 6.76 -2.03 -3.68
CA GLU A 95 6.22 -0.68 -3.58
C GLU A 95 5.05 -0.49 -4.55
N ILE A 96 5.21 -0.92 -5.80
CA ILE A 96 4.16 -0.86 -6.83
C ILE A 96 2.91 -1.64 -6.41
N ILE A 97 3.08 -2.86 -5.86
CA ILE A 97 1.96 -3.73 -5.46
C ILE A 97 1.23 -3.17 -4.23
N LYS A 98 1.98 -2.60 -3.27
CA LYS A 98 1.40 -2.01 -2.05
C LYS A 98 0.76 -0.65 -2.30
N ASN A 99 1.11 0.04 -3.38
CA ASN A 99 0.64 1.38 -3.62
C ASN A 99 -0.87 1.40 -3.98
N PRO A 100 -1.71 2.11 -3.21
CA PRO A 100 -3.16 2.11 -3.42
C PRO A 100 -3.61 2.83 -4.70
N PHE A 101 -2.76 3.69 -5.28
CA PHE A 101 -3.09 4.43 -6.50
C PHE A 101 -2.88 3.60 -7.77
N ILE A 102 -2.11 2.52 -7.71
CA ILE A 102 -1.83 1.65 -8.86
C ILE A 102 -2.89 0.55 -8.93
N LYS A 103 -3.99 0.84 -9.64
CA LYS A 103 -5.14 -0.07 -9.79
C LYS A 103 -4.89 -1.11 -10.90
N VAL A 104 -4.07 -2.11 -10.61
CA VAL A 104 -3.87 -3.26 -11.51
C VAL A 104 -4.78 -4.42 -11.09
N SER A 105 -5.33 -5.14 -12.07
CA SER A 105 -6.10 -6.35 -11.77
C SER A 105 -5.19 -7.40 -11.12
N GLN A 106 -5.68 -8.05 -10.05
CA GLN A 106 -4.90 -9.05 -9.31
C GLN A 106 -4.49 -10.23 -10.23
N PHE A 107 -5.34 -10.56 -11.21
CA PHE A 107 -5.01 -11.55 -12.23
C PHE A 107 -3.85 -11.11 -13.12
N THR A 108 -3.91 -9.88 -13.67
CA THR A 108 -2.84 -9.33 -14.51
C THR A 108 -1.53 -9.27 -13.74
N LEU A 109 -1.57 -8.83 -12.47
CA LEU A 109 -0.40 -8.76 -11.62
C LEU A 109 0.22 -10.16 -11.41
N LEU A 110 -0.58 -11.15 -11.02
CA LEU A 110 -0.14 -12.53 -10.86
C LEU A 110 0.49 -13.07 -12.15
N PHE A 111 -0.15 -12.84 -13.30
CA PHE A 111 0.36 -13.27 -14.59
C PHE A 111 1.73 -12.63 -14.91
N ARG A 112 1.90 -11.33 -14.67
CA ARG A 112 3.19 -10.64 -14.88
C ARG A 112 4.27 -11.09 -13.92
N LEU A 113 3.92 -11.45 -12.69
CA LEU A 113 4.86 -12.03 -11.75
C LEU A 113 5.33 -13.41 -12.23
N ILE A 114 4.43 -14.26 -12.72
CA ILE A 114 4.79 -15.56 -13.31
C ILE A 114 5.71 -15.37 -14.53
N GLU A 115 5.41 -14.44 -15.43
CA GLU A 115 6.30 -14.09 -16.56
C GLU A 115 7.69 -13.65 -16.10
N ARG A 116 7.75 -12.81 -15.05
CA ARG A 116 9.02 -12.41 -14.44
C ARG A 116 9.75 -13.60 -13.85
N GLY A 117 9.06 -14.51 -13.17
CA GLY A 117 9.65 -15.71 -12.60
C GLY A 117 10.30 -16.59 -13.68
N LYS A 118 9.66 -16.75 -14.84
CA LYS A 118 10.25 -17.42 -16.02
C LYS A 118 11.51 -16.71 -16.49
N TYR A 119 11.43 -15.40 -16.69
CA TYR A 119 12.56 -14.57 -17.11
C TYR A 119 13.76 -14.66 -16.14
N LEU A 120 13.50 -14.72 -14.82
CA LEU A 120 14.56 -14.87 -13.82
C LEU A 120 15.18 -16.27 -13.84
N CYS A 121 14.41 -17.32 -14.15
CA CYS A 121 14.95 -18.66 -14.38
C CYS A 121 15.89 -18.66 -15.58
N ASP A 122 15.45 -18.11 -16.71
CA ASP A 122 16.24 -18.00 -17.95
C ASP A 122 17.54 -17.22 -17.69
N ARG A 123 17.44 -16.05 -17.06
CA ARG A 123 18.59 -15.20 -16.72
C ARG A 123 19.58 -15.91 -15.80
N SER A 124 19.10 -16.74 -14.88
CA SER A 124 19.91 -17.48 -13.93
C SER A 124 20.39 -18.84 -14.47
N LYS A 125 20.15 -19.15 -15.75
CA LYS A 125 20.42 -20.45 -16.38
C LYS A 125 19.81 -21.64 -15.61
N LYS A 126 18.71 -21.40 -14.89
CA LYS A 126 17.96 -22.45 -14.19
C LYS A 126 16.87 -22.96 -15.12
N LYS A 127 16.60 -24.28 -15.08
CA LYS A 127 15.47 -24.86 -15.80
C LYS A 127 14.19 -24.12 -15.42
N VAL A 128 13.44 -23.65 -16.42
CA VAL A 128 12.12 -23.06 -16.23
C VAL A 128 11.17 -24.15 -15.79
N ASN A 129 11.10 -24.36 -14.49
CA ASN A 129 10.22 -25.33 -13.89
C ASN A 129 9.31 -24.63 -12.85
N PRO A 130 8.18 -25.26 -12.52
CA PRO A 130 7.20 -24.75 -11.57
C PRO A 130 7.82 -24.27 -10.24
N ILE A 131 8.70 -25.07 -9.64
CA ILE A 131 9.33 -24.80 -8.34
C ILE A 131 10.24 -23.58 -8.38
N ASN A 132 11.07 -23.45 -9.42
CA ASN A 132 11.99 -22.33 -9.58
C ASN A 132 11.24 -21.02 -9.82
N ILE A 133 10.15 -21.05 -10.59
CA ILE A 133 9.28 -19.88 -10.77
C ILE A 133 8.68 -19.46 -9.42
N ARG A 134 8.13 -20.42 -8.65
CA ARG A 134 7.60 -20.16 -7.29
C ARG A 134 8.65 -19.48 -6.41
N ASN A 135 9.86 -20.04 -6.37
CA ASN A 135 10.95 -19.51 -5.55
C ASN A 135 11.29 -18.06 -5.92
N ASN A 136 11.31 -17.74 -7.22
CA ASN A 136 11.59 -16.39 -7.72
C ASN A 136 10.48 -15.37 -7.41
N ILE A 137 9.23 -15.81 -7.25
CA ILE A 137 8.08 -14.92 -7.02
C ILE A 137 7.50 -14.99 -5.60
N SER A 138 8.03 -15.88 -4.75
CA SER A 138 7.54 -16.19 -3.41
C SER A 138 7.31 -14.96 -2.54
N LYS A 139 8.19 -13.95 -2.64
CA LYS A 139 8.09 -12.68 -1.90
C LYS A 139 6.88 -11.84 -2.27
N PHE A 140 6.32 -12.03 -3.47
CA PHE A 140 5.19 -11.24 -3.98
C PHE A 140 3.85 -11.96 -3.81
N LEU A 141 3.83 -13.30 -3.74
CA LEU A 141 2.60 -14.08 -3.62
C LEU A 141 1.73 -13.66 -2.42
N PRO A 142 2.26 -13.39 -1.20
CA PRO A 142 1.45 -12.91 -0.08
C PRO A 142 0.79 -11.55 -0.30
N LEU A 143 1.30 -10.75 -1.24
CA LEU A 143 0.77 -9.43 -1.56
C LEU A 143 -0.39 -9.49 -2.58
N ILE A 144 -0.62 -10.65 -3.20
CA ILE A 144 -1.70 -10.84 -4.17
C ILE A 144 -2.98 -11.22 -3.45
N ASN A 145 -4.06 -10.49 -3.72
CA ASN A 145 -5.36 -10.83 -3.18
C ASN A 145 -6.09 -11.83 -4.08
N PHE A 146 -5.81 -13.12 -3.88
CA PHE A 146 -6.46 -14.21 -4.61
C PHE A 146 -7.99 -14.20 -4.48
N LYS A 147 -8.56 -13.67 -3.38
CA LYS A 147 -10.02 -13.59 -3.13
C LYS A 147 -10.79 -12.84 -4.22
N ILE A 148 -10.13 -11.93 -4.91
CA ILE A 148 -10.74 -11.06 -5.92
C ILE A 148 -10.57 -11.64 -7.33
N ILE A 149 -9.70 -12.64 -7.51
CA ILE A 149 -9.46 -13.25 -8.83
C ILE A 149 -10.62 -14.20 -9.18
N PRO A 150 -11.24 -14.07 -10.37
CA PRO A 150 -12.27 -14.98 -10.83
C PRO A 150 -11.79 -16.45 -10.88
N LEU A 151 -12.65 -17.39 -10.48
CA LEU A 151 -12.30 -18.82 -10.40
C LEU A 151 -11.85 -19.40 -11.74
N ASN A 152 -12.53 -19.05 -12.84
CA ASN A 152 -12.15 -19.49 -14.19
C ASN A 152 -10.70 -19.09 -14.56
N LYS A 153 -10.27 -17.91 -14.14
CA LYS A 153 -8.91 -17.40 -14.35
C LYS A 153 -7.88 -18.10 -13.47
N ILE A 154 -8.26 -18.47 -12.26
CA ILE A 154 -7.43 -19.32 -11.39
C ILE A 154 -7.22 -20.70 -12.01
N LEU A 155 -8.29 -21.32 -12.51
CA LEU A 155 -8.22 -22.63 -13.17
C LEU A 155 -7.35 -22.58 -14.44
N GLU A 156 -7.42 -21.50 -15.21
CA GLU A 156 -6.55 -21.25 -16.38
C GLU A 156 -5.07 -21.21 -15.97
N ILE A 157 -4.75 -20.55 -14.86
CA ILE A 157 -3.38 -20.53 -14.31
C ILE A 157 -2.98 -21.92 -13.82
N LYS A 158 -3.85 -22.62 -13.08
CA LYS A 158 -3.58 -23.95 -12.53
C LYS A 158 -3.24 -24.98 -13.61
N LYS A 159 -3.98 -24.96 -14.73
CA LYS A 159 -3.70 -25.81 -15.90
C LYS A 159 -2.30 -25.58 -16.47
N ASN A 160 -1.86 -24.32 -16.50
CA ASN A 160 -0.57 -23.92 -17.08
C ASN A 160 0.59 -23.94 -16.06
N PHE A 161 0.28 -23.93 -14.76
CA PHE A 161 1.22 -23.71 -13.66
C PHE A 161 0.86 -24.54 -12.42
N HIS A 162 1.05 -25.86 -12.54
CA HIS A 162 0.71 -26.84 -11.49
C HIS A 162 1.34 -26.54 -10.12
N PHE A 163 2.44 -25.77 -9.99
CA PHE A 163 3.03 -25.45 -8.68
C PHE A 163 2.24 -24.46 -7.82
N LEU A 164 1.33 -23.69 -8.42
CA LEU A 164 0.44 -22.85 -7.63
C LEU A 164 -0.68 -23.70 -7.00
N SER A 165 -0.75 -25.01 -7.29
CA SER A 165 -1.80 -25.90 -6.81
C SER A 165 -1.94 -25.85 -5.30
N GLU A 166 -0.89 -25.95 -4.48
CA GLU A 166 -1.07 -25.98 -3.02
C GLU A 166 -1.77 -24.72 -2.47
N GLU A 167 -1.35 -23.53 -2.92
CA GLU A 167 -1.92 -22.25 -2.49
C GLU A 167 -3.30 -22.00 -3.11
N LEU A 168 -3.49 -22.41 -4.38
CA LEU A 168 -4.77 -22.34 -5.10
C LEU A 168 -5.76 -23.39 -4.61
N ASP A 169 -5.33 -24.56 -4.14
CA ASP A 169 -6.14 -25.66 -3.61
C ASP A 169 -6.63 -25.31 -2.21
N LEU A 170 -5.77 -24.72 -1.38
CA LEU A 170 -6.17 -24.13 -0.09
C LEU A 170 -7.20 -23.02 -0.29
N PHE A 171 -7.06 -22.25 -1.36
CA PHE A 171 -7.98 -21.19 -1.72
C PHE A 171 -9.30 -21.72 -2.32
N GLU A 172 -9.25 -22.69 -3.23
CA GLU A 172 -10.39 -23.42 -3.80
C GLU A 172 -11.20 -24.08 -2.69
N LYS A 173 -10.55 -24.79 -1.75
CA LYS A 173 -11.22 -25.37 -0.58
C LYS A 173 -11.91 -24.30 0.28
N LYS A 174 -11.27 -23.14 0.50
CA LYS A 174 -11.87 -22.03 1.25
C LYS A 174 -13.05 -21.39 0.53
N ILE A 175 -13.01 -21.27 -0.81
CA ILE A 175 -14.14 -20.77 -1.61
C ILE A 175 -15.26 -21.80 -1.64
N GLN A 176 -14.96 -23.06 -1.93
CA GLN A 176 -15.94 -24.13 -2.03
C GLN A 176 -16.69 -24.29 -0.70
N ASN A 177 -15.99 -24.28 0.43
CA ASN A 177 -16.61 -24.28 1.76
C ASN A 177 -17.53 -23.08 2.01
N LYS A 178 -17.22 -21.89 1.46
CA LYS A 178 -18.10 -20.71 1.57
C LYS A 178 -19.33 -20.83 0.67
N VAL A 179 -19.16 -21.31 -0.56
CA VAL A 179 -20.27 -21.57 -1.50
C VAL A 179 -21.20 -22.63 -0.93
N ASP A 180 -20.67 -23.71 -0.38
CA ASP A 180 -21.46 -24.79 0.22
C ASP A 180 -22.19 -24.34 1.50
N LYS A 181 -21.56 -23.48 2.32
CA LYS A 181 -22.26 -22.83 3.44
C LYS A 181 -23.41 -21.94 2.97
N GLN A 182 -23.22 -21.14 1.92
CA GLN A 182 -24.28 -20.30 1.37
C GLN A 182 -25.43 -21.11 0.76
N LYS A 183 -25.11 -22.23 0.08
CA LYS A 183 -26.12 -23.18 -0.41
C LYS A 183 -26.92 -23.81 0.74
N LYS A 184 -26.24 -24.26 1.81
CA LYS A 184 -26.92 -24.78 3.02
C LYS A 184 -27.86 -23.76 3.64
N ILE A 185 -27.42 -22.51 3.80
CA ILE A 185 -28.25 -21.42 4.34
C ILE A 185 -29.47 -21.15 3.44
N LYS A 186 -29.31 -21.14 2.10
CA LYS A 186 -30.44 -20.98 1.17
C LYS A 186 -31.45 -22.13 1.28
N ILE A 187 -30.96 -23.37 1.38
CA ILE A 187 -31.81 -24.56 1.54
C ILE A 187 -32.57 -24.52 2.88
N GLU A 188 -31.92 -24.11 3.97
CA GLU A 188 -32.58 -23.95 5.26
C GLU A 188 -33.65 -22.85 5.24
N LYS A 189 -33.39 -21.71 4.60
CA LYS A 189 -34.39 -20.65 4.44
C LYS A 189 -35.62 -21.11 3.64
N GLN A 190 -35.41 -21.80 2.52
CA GLN A 190 -36.52 -22.39 1.74
C GLN A 190 -37.30 -23.44 2.54
N LYS A 191 -36.64 -24.24 3.39
CA LYS A 191 -37.32 -25.20 4.27
C LYS A 191 -38.19 -24.53 5.34
N VAL A 192 -37.77 -23.37 5.84
CA VAL A 192 -38.55 -22.59 6.81
C VAL A 192 -39.74 -21.90 6.13
N GLU A 193 -39.55 -21.32 4.94
CA GLU A 193 -40.63 -20.74 4.13
C GLU A 193 -41.68 -21.81 3.76
N ASN A 194 -41.27 -22.97 3.27
CA ASN A 194 -42.18 -24.07 2.93
C ASN A 194 -42.91 -24.66 4.15
N LYS A 195 -42.33 -24.59 5.36
CA LYS A 195 -43.01 -24.98 6.60
C LYS A 195 -44.07 -23.96 7.03
N ASN A 196 -43.79 -22.67 6.86
CA ASN A 196 -44.74 -21.60 7.15
C ASN A 196 -45.93 -21.60 6.18
N GLU A 197 -45.70 -21.92 4.90
CA GLU A 197 -46.79 -22.08 3.92
C GLU A 197 -47.71 -23.27 4.26
N ARG A 198 -47.14 -24.40 4.70
CA ARG A 198 -47.93 -25.56 5.14
C ARG A 198 -48.72 -25.31 6.43
N ALA A 199 -48.22 -24.47 7.32
CA ALA A 199 -48.94 -24.08 8.54
C ALA A 199 -50.14 -23.15 8.27
N ASN A 200 -50.19 -22.50 7.10
CA ASN A 200 -51.24 -21.54 6.73
C ASN A 200 -52.41 -22.16 5.93
N ILE A 201 -52.38 -23.45 5.62
CA ILE A 201 -53.41 -24.13 4.79
C ILE A 201 -54.46 -24.87 5.65
N ASN A 202 -54.28 -24.96 6.97
CA ASN A 202 -55.24 -25.63 7.86
C ASN A 202 -56.10 -24.64 8.67
N PHE A 203 -57.00 -23.95 7.99
CA PHE A 203 -58.27 -23.52 8.59
C PHE A 203 -59.41 -23.96 7.69
N PRO A 204 -60.16 -25.03 8.03
CA PRO A 204 -61.36 -25.37 7.30
C PRO A 204 -62.46 -24.37 7.67
N SER A 205 -62.71 -23.40 6.79
CA SER A 205 -63.94 -22.62 6.80
C SER A 205 -65.08 -23.50 6.29
N ASN A 206 -65.86 -24.08 7.20
CA ASN A 206 -67.15 -24.67 6.89
C ASN A 206 -68.15 -24.37 8.02
N PHE A 207 -69.43 -24.34 7.63
CA PHE A 207 -70.66 -23.89 8.30
C PHE A 207 -70.96 -22.40 8.11
N ALA A 208 -72.11 -21.96 7.58
CA ALA A 208 -73.25 -22.63 6.96
C ALA A 208 -74.08 -21.55 6.21
N ASN A 209 -74.85 -21.98 5.22
CA ASN A 209 -75.73 -21.17 4.38
C ASN A 209 -77.14 -20.95 5.03
N PRO A 210 -78.04 -20.16 4.41
CA PRO A 210 -79.05 -19.31 5.06
C PRO A 210 -80.48 -19.88 5.07
N LEU A 211 -81.40 -19.29 5.86
CA LEU A 211 -82.80 -18.99 5.48
C LEU A 211 -83.67 -18.45 6.65
N SER A 212 -84.38 -17.36 6.32
CA SER A 212 -85.77 -16.96 6.65
C SER A 212 -86.30 -16.71 8.08
N SER A 213 -87.08 -15.61 8.11
CA SER A 213 -88.34 -15.32 8.82
C SER A 213 -88.34 -14.94 10.30
N ASP A 214 -88.71 -13.68 10.49
CA ASP A 214 -89.76 -13.15 11.36
C ASP A 214 -89.67 -13.19 12.89
N HIS A 215 -90.01 -12.01 13.42
CA HIS A 215 -90.72 -11.71 14.66
C HIS A 215 -89.94 -11.44 15.98
N PHE A 216 -90.19 -10.21 16.44
CA PHE A 216 -90.41 -9.74 17.82
C PHE A 216 -89.23 -9.57 18.80
N SER A 217 -88.96 -8.28 19.05
CA SER A 217 -88.82 -7.61 20.35
C SER A 217 -88.70 -8.48 21.62
N SER A 218 -87.63 -8.28 22.40
CA SER A 218 -87.65 -7.51 23.65
C SER A 218 -86.43 -7.79 24.55
N ASN A 219 -86.10 -6.76 25.33
CA ASN A 219 -85.10 -6.65 26.38
C ASN A 219 -84.77 -7.91 27.20
N LEU A 220 -83.48 -8.12 27.49
CA LEU A 220 -83.00 -8.42 28.84
C LEU A 220 -81.47 -8.25 28.95
N LYS A 221 -81.07 -7.26 29.75
CA LYS A 221 -79.72 -7.12 30.30
C LYS A 221 -79.36 -8.36 31.12
N LYS A 222 -78.20 -8.98 30.84
CA LYS A 222 -77.39 -9.69 31.85
C LYS A 222 -75.91 -9.54 31.53
N GLU A 223 -75.18 -9.12 32.56
CA GLU A 223 -73.75 -8.85 32.62
C GLU A 223 -72.91 -10.10 32.30
N LYS A 224 -71.72 -9.89 31.72
CA LYS A 224 -70.61 -10.87 31.70
C LYS A 224 -69.32 -10.20 32.17
N PRO A 225 -68.48 -10.91 32.95
CA PRO A 225 -67.33 -10.34 33.64
C PRO A 225 -66.07 -10.28 32.77
N GLU A 226 -65.15 -9.51 33.32
CA GLU A 226 -63.81 -9.11 32.92
C GLU A 226 -62.92 -10.19 32.29
N ASN A 227 -62.19 -9.80 31.23
CA ASN A 227 -61.03 -10.53 30.71
C ASN A 227 -59.82 -9.58 30.65
N LYS A 228 -59.35 -9.13 31.83
CA LYS A 228 -58.24 -8.18 32.00
C LYS A 228 -56.83 -8.82 32.02
N ASN A 229 -56.71 -10.16 32.00
CA ASN A 229 -55.43 -10.83 32.25
C ASN A 229 -54.51 -11.04 31.03
N LYS A 230 -54.97 -10.76 29.79
CA LYS A 230 -54.12 -10.95 28.59
C LYS A 230 -53.40 -9.67 28.11
N ALA A 231 -53.85 -8.49 28.52
CA ALA A 231 -53.22 -7.23 28.13
C ALA A 231 -51.94 -6.93 28.93
N ASN A 232 -51.91 -7.27 30.23
CA ASN A 232 -50.76 -6.95 31.10
C ASN A 232 -49.50 -7.77 30.77
N ASN A 233 -49.63 -9.04 30.38
CA ASN A 233 -48.47 -9.89 30.08
C ASN A 233 -47.71 -9.53 28.79
N ASN A 234 -48.35 -8.83 27.85
CA ASN A 234 -47.68 -8.39 26.63
C ASN A 234 -46.92 -7.07 26.84
N GLN A 235 -47.38 -6.23 27.76
CA GLN A 235 -46.76 -4.94 28.03
C GLN A 235 -45.49 -5.09 28.86
N GLU A 236 -45.47 -6.00 29.84
CA GLU A 236 -44.25 -6.31 30.63
C GLU A 236 -43.13 -6.90 29.75
N LYS A 237 -43.47 -7.76 28.78
CA LYS A 237 -42.48 -8.33 27.85
C LYS A 237 -41.89 -7.31 26.88
N GLU A 238 -42.64 -6.29 26.48
CA GLU A 238 -42.09 -5.21 25.65
C GLU A 238 -41.14 -4.31 26.44
N ASP A 239 -41.47 -4.01 27.69
CA ASP A 239 -40.64 -3.15 28.53
C ASP A 239 -39.34 -3.83 28.96
N GLU A 240 -39.36 -5.14 29.20
CA GLU A 240 -38.16 -5.94 29.47
C GLU A 240 -37.22 -5.97 28.25
N ASN A 241 -37.76 -6.20 27.04
CA ASN A 241 -36.99 -6.17 25.79
C ASN A 241 -36.39 -4.79 25.49
N LYS A 242 -37.07 -3.70 25.85
CA LYS A 242 -36.52 -2.33 25.70
C LYS A 242 -35.37 -2.08 26.66
N ARG A 243 -35.44 -2.58 27.90
CA ARG A 243 -34.36 -2.46 28.91
C ARG A 243 -33.11 -3.23 28.48
N GLU A 244 -33.25 -4.46 27.98
CA GLU A 244 -32.11 -5.25 27.49
C GLU A 244 -31.41 -4.59 26.30
N ARG A 245 -32.18 -4.03 25.34
CA ARG A 245 -31.61 -3.32 24.19
C ARG A 245 -30.84 -2.07 24.60
N LYS A 246 -31.28 -1.38 25.66
CA LYS A 246 -30.61 -0.18 26.17
C LYS A 246 -29.29 -0.53 26.87
N GLN A 247 -29.31 -1.55 27.73
CA GLN A 247 -28.10 -2.06 28.41
C GLN A 247 -27.07 -2.60 27.41
N LYS A 248 -27.50 -3.25 26.33
CA LYS A 248 -26.59 -3.77 25.30
C LYS A 248 -25.91 -2.64 24.51
N LYS A 249 -26.64 -1.56 24.21
CA LYS A 249 -26.08 -0.37 23.55
C LYS A 249 -25.07 0.36 24.44
N GLU A 250 -25.35 0.48 25.74
CA GLU A 250 -24.44 1.11 26.70
C GLU A 250 -23.12 0.33 26.83
N LYS A 251 -23.18 -1.01 26.93
CA LYS A 251 -21.99 -1.88 26.94
C LYS A 251 -21.18 -1.81 25.64
N GLU A 252 -21.84 -1.68 24.48
CA GLU A 252 -21.15 -1.51 23.19
C GLU A 252 -20.49 -0.12 23.04
N THR A 253 -21.01 0.92 23.69
CA THR A 253 -20.37 2.24 23.70
C THR A 253 -19.18 2.29 24.64
N GLU A 254 -19.26 1.68 25.83
CA GLU A 254 -18.14 1.64 26.79
C GLU A 254 -16.94 0.86 26.21
N THR A 255 -17.19 -0.31 25.62
CA THR A 255 -16.12 -1.12 24.99
C THR A 255 -15.42 -0.42 23.83
N LYS A 256 -16.15 0.37 23.02
CA LYS A 256 -15.53 1.17 21.95
C LYS A 256 -14.63 2.27 22.52
N THR A 257 -15.10 3.00 23.53
CA THR A 257 -14.31 4.07 24.15
C THR A 257 -13.05 3.56 24.84
N GLU A 258 -13.07 2.35 25.37
CA GLU A 258 -11.88 1.73 25.98
C GLU A 258 -10.86 1.30 24.92
N THR A 259 -11.31 0.69 23.82
CA THR A 259 -10.40 0.32 22.70
C THR A 259 -9.75 1.51 22.02
N ASP A 260 -10.42 2.66 21.95
CA ASP A 260 -9.83 3.87 21.36
C ASP A 260 -8.79 4.51 22.31
N ARG A 261 -9.01 4.46 23.63
CA ARG A 261 -8.01 4.91 24.63
C ARG A 261 -6.75 4.04 24.64
N GLU A 262 -6.87 2.73 24.43
CA GLU A 262 -5.71 1.84 24.34
C GLU A 262 -4.87 2.12 23.09
N ARG A 263 -5.51 2.39 21.94
CA ARG A 263 -4.82 2.75 20.68
C ARG A 263 -4.05 4.06 20.77
N GLU A 264 -4.58 5.06 21.49
CA GLU A 264 -3.85 6.33 21.71
C GLU A 264 -2.59 6.11 22.55
N LYS A 265 -2.69 5.34 23.65
CA LYS A 265 -1.53 5.00 24.49
C LYS A 265 -0.45 4.21 23.74
N GLU A 266 -0.83 3.31 22.83
CA GLU A 266 0.12 2.54 22.02
C GLU A 266 0.86 3.44 21.00
N ASN A 267 0.16 4.42 20.40
CA ASN A 267 0.75 5.35 19.45
C ASN A 267 1.76 6.31 20.11
N ASP A 268 1.49 6.78 21.32
CA ASP A 268 2.40 7.68 22.04
C ASP A 268 3.67 6.95 22.47
N ASN A 269 3.55 5.72 22.97
CA ASN A 269 4.70 4.87 23.30
C ASN A 269 5.58 4.55 22.07
N LYS A 270 4.98 4.42 20.89
CA LYS A 270 5.72 4.15 19.64
C LYS A 270 6.53 5.37 19.18
N LYS A 271 5.95 6.57 19.26
CA LYS A 271 6.65 7.83 18.95
C LYS A 271 7.83 8.08 19.90
N GLU A 272 7.71 7.70 21.17
CA GLU A 272 8.79 7.88 22.15
C GLU A 272 9.96 6.91 21.90
N LYS A 273 9.68 5.69 21.44
CA LYS A 273 10.72 4.70 21.06
C LYS A 273 11.47 5.10 19.79
N GLU A 274 10.79 5.70 18.81
CA GLU A 274 11.42 6.19 17.57
C GLU A 274 12.37 7.37 17.82
N LYS A 275 12.08 8.23 18.81
CA LYS A 275 12.99 9.33 19.19
C LYS A 275 14.29 8.85 19.87
N LYS A 276 14.29 7.68 20.52
CA LYS A 276 15.45 7.14 21.25
C LYS A 276 16.41 6.31 20.39
N THR A 277 16.11 6.05 19.11
CA THR A 277 16.88 5.12 18.24
C THR A 277 17.55 5.77 17.03
N ILE A 278 17.63 7.09 16.94
CA ILE A 278 18.37 7.76 15.86
C ILE A 278 19.86 7.83 16.25
N LYS A 279 20.64 6.82 15.85
CA LYS A 279 22.10 6.95 15.80
C LYS A 279 22.46 7.87 14.63
N PRO A 280 23.43 8.80 14.78
CA PRO A 280 23.86 9.63 13.66
C PRO A 280 24.57 8.75 12.62
N ASP A 281 24.00 8.67 11.43
CA ASP A 281 24.64 8.02 10.29
C ASP A 281 25.97 8.70 9.97
N LYS A 282 27.07 7.99 10.17
CA LYS A 282 28.39 8.36 9.65
C LYS A 282 28.43 7.95 8.17
N TYR A 283 28.20 8.89 7.28
CA TYR A 283 28.51 8.70 5.86
C TYR A 283 30.00 9.00 5.64
N SER A 284 30.80 7.96 5.36
CA SER A 284 32.16 8.12 4.83
C SER A 284 32.13 7.87 3.32
N TYR A 285 32.56 8.85 2.53
CA TYR A 285 32.74 8.70 1.09
C TYR A 285 34.23 8.73 0.78
N SER A 286 34.75 7.65 0.22
CA SER A 286 36.08 7.60 -0.40
C SER A 286 35.89 7.60 -1.91
N GLY A 287 36.57 8.52 -2.58
CA GLY A 287 36.58 8.60 -4.04
C GLY A 287 37.99 8.90 -4.51
N GLU A 288 38.47 8.12 -5.47
CA GLU A 288 39.73 8.38 -6.16
C GLU A 288 39.48 9.40 -7.26
N VAL A 289 40.26 10.48 -7.28
CA VAL A 289 40.22 11.49 -8.33
C VAL A 289 41.52 11.40 -9.11
N SER A 290 41.43 10.92 -10.35
CA SER A 290 42.56 10.90 -11.28
C SER A 290 42.71 12.28 -11.93
N THR A 291 43.83 12.95 -11.71
CA THR A 291 44.18 14.16 -12.46
C THR A 291 44.89 13.80 -13.76
N SER A 292 44.83 14.68 -14.76
CA SER A 292 45.51 14.51 -16.06
C SER A 292 47.04 14.46 -15.97
N SER A 293 47.62 14.66 -14.77
CA SER A 293 49.04 14.54 -14.46
C SER A 293 49.46 13.15 -13.95
N GLY A 294 48.56 12.17 -13.86
CA GLY A 294 48.91 10.78 -13.48
C GLY A 294 49.15 10.54 -11.99
N SER A 295 48.90 11.54 -11.14
CA SER A 295 48.99 11.43 -9.68
C SER A 295 47.61 11.09 -9.09
N ASN A 296 47.48 9.93 -8.44
CA ASN A 296 46.26 9.54 -7.71
C ASN A 296 46.33 10.07 -6.28
N PHE A 297 45.30 10.81 -5.85
CA PHE A 297 45.16 11.27 -4.46
C PHE A 297 43.93 10.63 -3.81
N GLU A 298 44.08 10.15 -2.57
CA GLU A 298 42.97 9.67 -1.76
C GLU A 298 42.44 10.83 -0.90
N ILE A 299 41.23 11.32 -1.20
CA ILE A 299 40.60 12.39 -0.42
C ILE A 299 39.62 11.76 0.57
N LYS A 300 39.90 11.90 1.87
CA LYS A 300 38.99 11.49 2.96
C LYS A 300 38.24 12.70 3.51
N VAL A 301 36.95 12.80 3.20
CA VAL A 301 36.09 13.88 3.71
C VAL A 301 35.27 13.37 4.89
N PHE A 302 35.46 13.99 6.07
CA PHE A 302 34.68 13.71 7.26
C PHE A 302 33.68 14.84 7.52
N SER A 303 32.39 14.53 7.50
CA SER A 303 31.35 15.47 7.94
C SER A 303 31.05 15.24 9.43
N LYS A 304 31.36 16.22 10.28
CA LYS A 304 30.81 16.32 11.63
C LYS A 304 29.62 17.28 11.59
N LYS A 305 28.40 16.79 11.77
CA LYS A 305 27.27 17.65 12.12
C LYS A 305 27.39 18.06 13.58
N SER A 306 27.80 19.31 13.83
CA SER A 306 27.58 19.96 15.13
C SER A 306 26.09 20.29 15.27
N GLN A 307 25.48 19.96 16.41
CA GLN A 307 24.04 20.12 16.60
C GLN A 307 23.60 21.55 16.98
N ASN A 308 24.47 22.56 17.02
CA ASN A 308 24.07 23.91 17.44
C ASN A 308 24.79 25.07 16.73
N SER A 309 25.08 24.98 15.43
CA SER A 309 25.54 26.14 14.64
C SER A 309 25.19 26.02 13.15
N GLU A 310 24.72 27.10 12.54
CA GLU A 310 24.46 27.21 11.08
C GLU A 310 25.76 27.30 10.23
N SER A 311 26.94 27.23 10.85
CA SER A 311 28.22 27.07 10.15
C SER A 311 28.64 25.59 10.14
N SER A 312 28.89 25.07 8.93
CA SER A 312 29.58 23.79 8.74
C SER A 312 31.04 24.08 8.44
N ASP A 313 31.91 23.78 9.40
CA ASP A 313 33.35 23.87 9.21
C ASP A 313 33.83 22.58 8.53
N PHE A 314 34.50 22.72 7.39
CA PHE A 314 35.13 21.62 6.66
C PHE A 314 36.62 21.58 6.99
N LEU A 315 37.08 20.49 7.59
CA LEU A 315 38.51 20.21 7.76
C LEU A 315 38.99 19.35 6.61
N VAL A 316 39.93 19.88 5.81
CA VAL A 316 40.66 19.13 4.78
C VAL A 316 42.00 18.75 5.38
N TYR A 317 42.30 17.46 5.48
CA TYR A 317 43.62 16.97 5.88
C TYR A 317 44.37 16.47 4.65
N ASN A 318 45.58 16.97 4.45
CA ASN A 318 46.55 16.34 3.57
C ASN A 318 47.24 15.23 4.35
N SER A 319 47.13 14.00 3.89
CA SER A 319 47.87 12.87 4.45
C SER A 319 49.19 12.69 3.69
N GLU A 320 50.14 13.59 3.91
CA GLU A 320 51.56 13.31 3.66
C GLU A 320 52.38 13.84 4.84
N SER A 321 53.30 13.00 5.31
CA SER A 321 54.24 13.14 6.44
C SER A 321 53.75 12.68 7.83
N GLU A 322 54.36 11.60 8.29
CA GLU A 322 54.55 11.30 9.71
C GLU A 322 55.55 12.34 10.25
N ASN A 323 55.06 13.42 10.88
CA ASN A 323 55.72 14.20 11.92
C ASN A 323 54.70 15.21 12.52
N GLU A 324 54.86 15.52 13.80
CA GLU A 324 53.94 16.29 14.66
C GLU A 324 53.47 17.65 14.09
N PRO A 325 52.31 18.20 14.57
CA PRO A 325 51.61 19.26 13.86
C PRO A 325 52.04 20.65 14.30
N ASP A 326 52.49 21.47 13.35
CA ASP A 326 52.47 22.92 13.51
C ASP A 326 51.16 23.49 12.96
N LYS A 327 50.40 24.16 13.83
CA LYS A 327 49.07 24.70 13.53
C LYS A 327 49.17 25.90 12.59
N THR A 328 49.04 25.68 11.28
CA THR A 328 48.73 26.76 10.34
C THR A 328 47.24 26.73 9.99
N GLN A 329 46.49 27.66 10.59
CA GLN A 329 45.12 27.98 10.19
C GLN A 329 45.17 28.80 8.90
N LEU A 330 44.66 28.25 7.80
CA LEU A 330 44.37 29.02 6.59
C LEU A 330 43.08 29.82 6.81
N ILE A 331 43.23 31.11 7.13
CA ILE A 331 42.13 32.08 7.14
C ILE A 331 41.87 32.52 5.70
N ILE A 332 40.70 32.18 5.15
CA ILE A 332 40.25 32.70 3.86
C ILE A 332 39.63 34.09 4.12
N GLU A 333 40.39 35.15 3.85
CA GLU A 333 39.86 36.52 3.86
C GLU A 333 38.94 36.75 2.65
N LYS A 334 37.73 37.27 2.92
CA LYS A 334 36.81 37.78 1.89
C LYS A 334 37.27 39.15 1.43
N GLU A 335 37.84 39.24 0.22
CA GLU A 335 38.04 40.53 -0.44
C GLU A 335 36.69 41.17 -0.81
N LYS A 336 36.41 42.33 -0.22
CA LYS A 336 35.33 43.24 -0.64
C LYS A 336 35.81 44.04 -1.85
N GLY A 337 35.33 43.68 -3.04
CA GLY A 337 35.49 44.48 -4.26
C GLY A 337 34.76 45.82 -4.17
N LYS A 338 35.53 46.91 -4.14
CA LYS A 338 35.07 48.29 -4.37
C LYS A 338 34.78 48.48 -5.86
N GLY A 339 33.53 48.77 -6.22
CA GLY A 339 33.19 49.32 -7.53
C GLY A 339 33.29 50.84 -7.52
N LYS A 340 34.28 51.40 -8.23
CA LYS A 340 34.24 52.78 -8.76
C LYS A 340 33.56 52.76 -10.13
N GLY A 341 32.76 53.79 -10.40
CA GLY A 341 31.78 53.83 -11.48
C GLY A 341 32.28 54.23 -12.86
N LYS A 342 31.30 54.40 -13.76
CA LYS A 342 31.23 55.30 -14.93
C LYS A 342 29.83 55.22 -15.55
N ASN A 343 29.01 56.24 -15.31
CA ASN A 343 28.35 57.12 -16.28
C ASN A 343 27.28 57.96 -15.59
#